data_AF-A0AA38MMS4-F1
#
_entry.id   AF-A0AA38MMS4-F1
#
_cell.length_a   1.000
_cell.length_b   1.000
_cell.length_c   1.000
_cell.angle_alpha   90.00
_cell.angle_beta   90.00
_cell.angle_gamma   90.00
#
_symmetry.space_group_name_H-M   'P 1'
#
loop_
_entity.id
_entity.type
_entity.pdbx_description
1 polymer ?
#
loop_
_entity_poly.entity_id
_entity_poly.type
_entity_poly.pdbx_seq_one_letter_code
_entity_poly.pdbx_strand_id
1 'polypeptide(L)'
;MGYNFKKVENRKIIIEPPRLQGLKIKFLKRYIQLMEEDVTFVYLDETWVYQHGVPVRKWVHESNRRGMPAKIVMNEGRRFTILHAGGKFGFLENCLLS
;
A
#
# COMPACT_ATOMS: atom_id res chain seq x y z
N MET A 1 -21.94 -5.48 -28.44
CA MET A 1 -21.56 -5.83 -27.06
C MET A 1 -20.13 -5.33 -26.81
N GLY A 2 -19.96 -4.07 -26.40
CA GLY A 2 -18.65 -3.39 -26.34
C GLY A 2 -17.99 -3.38 -24.96
N TYR A 3 -18.12 -4.46 -24.19
CA TYR A 3 -17.57 -4.55 -22.82
C TYR A 3 -16.41 -5.54 -22.76
N ASN A 4 -15.32 -5.15 -22.09
CA ASN A 4 -14.16 -6.00 -21.87
C ASN A 4 -13.86 -6.15 -20.37
N PHE A 5 -13.58 -7.36 -19.91
CA PHE A 5 -13.16 -7.62 -18.53
C PHE A 5 -11.66 -7.37 -18.41
N LYS A 6 -11.28 -6.28 -17.72
CA LYS A 6 -9.87 -5.87 -17.63
C LYS A 6 -9.48 -5.57 -16.19
N LYS A 7 -8.19 -5.78 -15.88
CA LYS A 7 -7.57 -5.28 -14.65
C LYS A 7 -7.58 -3.76 -14.70
N VAL A 8 -8.12 -3.14 -13.66
CA VAL A 8 -8.14 -1.68 -13.58
C VAL A 8 -7.16 -1.26 -12.52
N GLU A 9 -6.04 -0.71 -12.97
CA GLU A 9 -5.00 -0.20 -12.11
C GLU A 9 -5.29 1.28 -11.84
N ASN A 10 -5.74 1.57 -10.62
CA ASN A 10 -6.05 2.92 -10.16
C ASN A 10 -4.81 3.64 -9.59
N ARG A 11 -3.62 3.06 -9.76
CA ARG A 11 -2.38 3.67 -9.27
C ARG A 11 -2.09 4.90 -10.13
N LYS A 12 -2.26 6.08 -9.53
CA LYS A 12 -1.73 7.32 -10.10
C LYS A 12 -0.21 7.19 -10.16
N ILE A 13 0.40 7.68 -11.23
CA ILE A 13 1.86 7.88 -11.28
C ILE A 13 2.17 8.95 -10.22
N ILE A 14 2.75 8.53 -9.10
CA ILE A 14 3.18 9.44 -8.04
C ILE A 14 4.61 9.82 -8.39
N ILE A 15 4.82 11.06 -8.84
CA ILE A 15 6.16 11.61 -9.01
C ILE A 15 6.61 12.11 -7.63
N GLU A 16 7.71 11.56 -7.12
CA GLU A 16 8.26 11.96 -5.82
C GLU A 16 8.87 13.38 -5.92
N PRO A 17 8.42 14.34 -5.08
CA PRO A 17 8.98 15.68 -5.06
C PRO A 17 10.50 15.69 -4.76
N PRO A 18 11.32 16.53 -5.40
CA PRO A 18 12.78 16.58 -5.17
C PRO A 18 13.19 16.75 -3.71
N ARG A 19 12.41 17.50 -2.92
CA ARG A 19 12.65 17.66 -1.47
C ARG A 19 12.61 16.34 -0.69
N LEU A 20 11.74 15.40 -1.07
CA LEU A 20 11.62 14.10 -0.42
C LEU A 20 12.79 13.20 -0.78
N GLN A 21 13.34 13.35 -1.98
CA GLN A 21 14.52 12.60 -2.43
C GLN A 21 15.74 12.91 -1.54
N GLY A 22 15.99 14.19 -1.26
CA GLY A 22 17.07 14.59 -0.35
C GLY A 22 16.90 14.04 1.08
N LEU A 23 15.67 14.06 1.61
CA LEU A 23 15.35 13.49 2.92
C LEU A 23 15.56 11.97 2.96
N LYS A 24 15.14 11.25 1.91
CA LYS A 24 15.35 9.80 1.80
C LYS A 24 16.82 9.43 1.71
N ILE A 25 17.62 10.18 0.95
CA ILE A 25 19.06 9.95 0.88
C ILE A 25 19.69 10.15 2.26
N LYS A 26 19.33 11.23 2.98
CA LYS A 26 19.82 11.48 4.34
C LYS A 26 19.42 10.36 5.30
N PHE A 27 18.17 9.92 5.25
CA PHE A 27 17.65 8.82 6.06
C PHE A 27 18.40 7.51 5.77
N LEU A 28 18.51 7.11 4.49
CA LEU A 28 19.15 5.86 4.08
C LEU A 28 20.62 5.82 4.47
N LYS A 29 21.36 6.94 4.33
CA LYS A 29 22.76 7.03 4.78
C LYS A 29 22.89 6.73 6.28
N ARG A 30 22.04 7.34 7.12
CA ARG A 30 22.07 7.10 8.56
C ARG A 30 21.63 5.68 8.91
N TYR A 31 20.62 5.15 8.21
CA TYR A 31 20.14 3.80 8.40
C TYR A 31 21.21 2.74 8.11
N ILE A 32 21.99 2.90 7.03
CA ILE A 32 23.11 2.01 6.69
C ILE A 32 24.19 2.05 7.76
N GLN A 33 24.55 3.23 8.28
CA GLN A 33 25.51 3.34 9.38
C GLN A 33 25.02 2.60 10.63
N LEU A 34 23.75 2.77 11.01
CA LEU A 34 23.17 2.09 12.16
C LEU A 34 23.06 0.57 11.99
N MET A 35 22.91 0.09 10.74
CA MET A 35 22.96 -1.35 10.42
C MET A 35 24.34 -1.97 10.70
N GLU A 36 25.42 -1.18 10.58
CA GLU A 36 26.78 -1.62 10.91
C GLU A 36 27.03 -1.64 12.44
N GLU A 37 26.26 -0.89 13.21
CA GLU A 37 26.37 -0.73 14.68
C GLU A 37 25.63 -1.84 15.48
N ASP A 38 25.23 -2.96 14.85
CA ASP A 38 24.44 -4.08 15.43
C ASP A 38 23.13 -3.64 16.13
N VAL A 39 22.51 -2.57 15.61
CA VAL A 39 21.24 -2.07 16.14
C VAL A 39 20.08 -2.94 15.67
N THR A 40 19.20 -3.32 16.60
CA THR A 40 17.94 -4.01 16.27
C THR A 40 16.86 -3.01 15.90
N PHE A 41 16.39 -3.08 14.65
CA PHE A 41 15.26 -2.28 14.17
C PHE A 41 13.94 -3.00 14.36
N VAL A 42 12.96 -2.25 14.88
CA VAL A 42 11.54 -2.63 14.92
C VAL A 42 10.79 -1.68 14.00
N TYR A 43 10.08 -2.24 13.04
CA TYR A 43 9.19 -1.54 12.12
C TYR A 43 7.76 -1.72 12.59
N LEU A 44 6.97 -0.66 12.45
CA LEU A 44 5.56 -0.63 12.79
C LEU A 44 4.79 -0.13 11.58
N ASP A 45 3.70 -0.81 11.25
CA ASP A 45 2.85 -0.42 10.14
C ASP A 45 1.36 -0.71 10.42
N GLU A 46 0.50 0.13 9.83
CA GLU A 46 -0.94 0.03 9.94
C GLU A 46 -1.50 -0.37 8.57
N THR A 47 -2.16 -1.53 8.51
CA THR A 47 -2.78 -2.02 7.29
C THR A 47 -4.31 -2.04 7.42
N TRP A 48 -4.97 -1.49 6.39
CA TRP A 48 -6.42 -1.48 6.28
C TRP A 48 -6.89 -2.66 5.41
N VAL A 49 -7.71 -3.54 5.99
CA VAL A 49 -8.30 -4.67 5.29
C VAL A 49 -9.80 -4.46 5.14
N TYR A 50 -10.27 -4.49 3.90
CA TYR A 50 -11.69 -4.37 3.56
C TYR A 50 -12.34 -5.76 3.56
N GLN A 51 -13.50 -5.89 4.21
CA GLN A 51 -14.25 -7.15 4.28
C GLN A 51 -14.55 -7.75 2.89
N HIS A 52 -14.79 -6.92 1.88
CA HIS A 52 -15.10 -7.38 0.52
C HIS A 52 -13.89 -7.31 -0.43
N GLY A 53 -12.69 -6.99 0.09
CA GLY A 53 -11.49 -6.79 -0.70
C GLY A 53 -11.59 -5.60 -1.67
N VAL A 54 -10.52 -5.39 -2.45
CA VAL A 54 -10.51 -4.38 -3.52
C VAL A 54 -10.74 -5.09 -4.86
N PRO A 55 -11.79 -4.78 -5.63
CA PRO A 55 -12.02 -5.42 -6.93
C PRO A 55 -10.93 -5.02 -7.93
N VAL A 56 -10.02 -5.94 -8.21
CA VAL A 56 -8.85 -5.75 -9.10
C VAL A 56 -9.24 -5.74 -10.59
N ARG A 57 -10.40 -6.30 -10.95
CA ARG A 57 -10.91 -6.39 -12.33
C ARG A 57 -12.38 -5.96 -12.40
N LYS A 58 -12.75 -5.26 -13.47
CA LYS A 58 -14.14 -4.88 -13.75
C LYS A 58 -14.44 -4.92 -15.25
N TRP A 59 -15.71 -5.07 -15.60
CA TRP A 59 -16.19 -4.92 -16.97
C TRP A 59 -16.17 -3.44 -17.36
N VAL A 60 -15.48 -3.09 -18.45
CA VAL A 60 -15.32 -1.72 -18.93
C VAL A 60 -15.83 -1.62 -20.36
N HIS A 61 -16.68 -0.62 -20.63
CA HIS A 61 -17.16 -0.34 -21.98
C HIS A 61 -16.10 0.37 -22.83
N GLU A 62 -15.99 0.03 -24.11
CA GLU A 62 -15.00 0.58 -25.05
C GLU A 62 -15.12 2.09 -25.28
N SER A 63 -16.33 2.66 -25.10
CA SER A 63 -16.53 4.11 -25.18
C SER A 63 -15.90 4.88 -24.03
N ASN A 64 -15.53 4.20 -22.94
CA ASN A 64 -14.95 4.80 -21.74
C ASN A 64 -13.43 4.93 -21.87
N ARG A 65 -12.98 5.58 -22.95
CA ARG A 65 -11.55 5.77 -23.32
C ARG A 65 -10.77 6.66 -22.35
N ARG A 66 -11.46 7.50 -21.58
CA ARG A 66 -10.88 8.26 -20.48
C ARG A 66 -11.38 7.63 -19.20
N GLY A 67 -10.46 7.06 -18.42
CA GLY A 67 -10.75 6.36 -17.18
C GLY A 67 -11.46 7.25 -16.17
N MET A 68 -12.77 7.46 -16.33
CA MET A 68 -13.59 7.93 -15.25
C MET A 68 -13.42 6.91 -14.13
N PRO A 69 -13.04 7.34 -12.91
CA PRO A 69 -13.12 6.45 -11.78
C PRO A 69 -14.58 6.02 -11.72
N ALA A 70 -14.84 4.74 -11.98
CA ALA A 70 -16.15 4.18 -11.69
C ALA A 70 -16.45 4.63 -10.27
N LYS A 71 -17.60 5.29 -10.08
CA LYS A 71 -18.12 5.64 -8.74
C LYS A 71 -17.72 4.49 -7.83
N ILE A 72 -16.83 4.77 -6.89
CA ILE A 72 -16.35 3.78 -5.92
C ILE A 72 -17.63 3.22 -5.33
N VAL A 73 -17.92 1.96 -5.66
CA VAL A 73 -19.17 1.33 -5.25
C VAL A 73 -19.09 1.32 -3.73
N MET A 74 -19.94 2.13 -3.13
CA MET A 74 -20.07 2.35 -1.70
C MET A 74 -20.58 1.07 -1.04
N ASN A 75 -19.73 0.06 -0.91
CA ASN A 75 -19.91 -1.04 0.04
C ASN A 75 -18.65 -1.93 0.08
N GLU A 76 -17.54 -1.40 0.58
CA GLU A 76 -16.35 -2.22 0.87
C GLU A 76 -16.51 -3.08 2.14
N GLY A 77 -17.69 -3.03 2.76
CA GLY A 77 -18.03 -3.74 3.99
C GLY A 77 -17.37 -3.12 5.22
N ARG A 78 -17.28 -3.89 6.32
CA ARG A 78 -16.54 -3.46 7.51
C ARG A 78 -15.05 -3.32 7.18
N ARG A 79 -14.41 -2.33 7.79
CA ARG A 79 -12.97 -2.12 7.70
C ARG A 79 -12.32 -2.65 8.96
N PHE A 80 -11.28 -3.46 8.78
CA PHE A 80 -10.43 -3.93 9.86
C PHE A 80 -9.10 -3.19 9.79
N THR A 81 -8.72 -2.58 10.90
CA THR A 81 -7.43 -1.93 11.07
C THR A 81 -6.51 -2.91 11.78
N ILE A 82 -5.37 -3.21 11.17
CA ILE A 82 -4.36 -4.11 11.75
C ILE A 82 -3.10 -3.30 11.98
N LEU A 83 -2.77 -3.09 13.26
CA LEU A 83 -1.46 -2.60 13.67
C LEU A 83 -0.54 -3.80 13.88
N HIS A 84 0.62 -3.79 13.25
CA HIS A 84 1.61 -4.84 13.45
C HIS A 84 3.02 -4.25 13.62
N ALA A 85 3.86 -4.97 14.36
CA ALA A 85 5.25 -4.61 14.56
C ALA A 85 6.16 -5.83 14.40
N GLY A 86 7.32 -5.63 13.78
CA GLY A 86 8.27 -6.70 13.51
C GLY A 86 9.67 -6.18 13.19
N GLY A 87 10.65 -7.07 13.19
CA GLY A 87 12.04 -6.75 12.88
C GLY A 87 12.70 -7.88 12.10
N LYS A 88 14.03 -7.94 12.16
CA LYS A 88 14.85 -8.96 11.47
C LYS A 88 14.41 -10.41 11.78
N PHE A 89 13.82 -10.64 12.94
CA PHE A 89 13.44 -11.96 13.45
C PHE A 89 11.96 -12.30 13.24
N GLY A 90 11.22 -11.47 12.49
CA GLY A 90 9.79 -11.63 12.29
C GLY A 90 8.96 -10.68 13.14
N PHE A 91 7.69 -11.02 13.34
CA PHE A 91 6.78 -10.23 14.17
C PHE A 91 7.20 -10.30 15.64
N LEU A 92 7.05 -9.19 16.35
CA LEU A 92 7.18 -9.19 17.80
C LEU A 92 6.03 -10.00 18.42
N GLU A 93 6.29 -10.65 19.55
CA GLU A 93 5.25 -11.35 20.30
C GLU A 93 4.10 -10.40 20.63
N ASN A 94 2.86 -10.89 20.47
CA ASN A 94 1.63 -10.12 20.66
C ASN A 94 1.46 -8.90 19.73
N CYS A 95 2.30 -8.76 18.70
CA CYS A 95 2.19 -7.72 17.67
C CYS A 95 1.73 -8.28 16.31
N LEU A 96 1.37 -9.56 16.25
CA LEU A 96 0.63 -10.17 15.16
C LEU A 96 -0.83 -10.33 15.61
N LEU A 97 -1.78 -9.87 14.79
CA LEU A 97 -3.21 -10.07 15.06
C LEU A 97 -3.49 -11.58 15.16
N SER A 98 -3.93 -12.04 16.34
CA SER A 98 -4.45 -13.40 16.58
C SER A 98 -5.80 -13.62 15.91
#